data_AF-A0A518WJD2-F1
#
_entry.id   AF-A0A518WJD2-F1
#
_cell.length_a   1.000
_cell.length_b   1.000
_cell.length_c   1.000
_cell.angle_alpha   90.00
_cell.angle_beta   90.00
_cell.angle_gamma   90.00
#
_symmetry.space_group_name_H-M   'P 1'
#
loop_
_entity.id
_entity.type
_entity.pdbx_description
1 polymer ?
#
loop_
_entity_poly.entity_id
_entity_poly.type
_entity_poly.pdbx_seq_one_letter_code
_entity_poly.pdbx_strand_id
1 'polypeptide(L)'
;MSVPERQIRARHSATTVTVYQAYPPDIAVPAVAAGRFVAPFKRERMTWIKPSFLWMMYRCGWATKPGQERVLSIEITRAGFEWALGRAVDRYVDDWIVAVEDVTATVGQIRDLLRRGDEQAAAARLPVEHVYPLADRIAAGLGAGPVGDPDRRHRQ
;
A
#
# COMPACT_ATOMS: atom_id res chain seq x y z
N MET A 1 11.55 16.17 -18.01
CA MET A 1 10.86 16.35 -16.71
C MET A 1 11.57 15.47 -15.69
N SER A 2 12.12 16.05 -14.62
CA SER A 2 12.76 15.27 -13.55
C SER A 2 11.68 14.54 -12.75
N VAL A 3 11.87 13.25 -12.49
CA VAL A 3 10.97 12.42 -11.68
C VAL A 3 11.27 12.74 -10.21
N PRO A 4 10.34 13.34 -9.42
CA PRO A 4 10.59 13.55 -7.99
C PRO A 4 10.92 12.26 -7.25
N GLU A 5 11.95 12.29 -6.40
CA GLU A 5 12.52 11.11 -5.73
C GLU A 5 11.57 10.41 -4.74
N ARG A 6 10.54 11.10 -4.23
CA ARG A 6 9.63 10.58 -3.19
C ARG A 6 8.19 10.44 -3.66
N GLN A 7 7.99 9.89 -4.85
CA GLN A 7 6.64 9.65 -5.37
C GLN A 7 5.94 8.50 -4.66
N ILE A 8 4.68 8.72 -4.30
CA ILE A 8 3.76 7.64 -3.96
C ILE A 8 3.21 7.07 -5.27
N ARG A 9 3.37 5.76 -5.46
CA ARG A 9 2.67 5.01 -6.51
C ARG A 9 1.65 4.10 -5.86
N ALA A 10 0.44 4.13 -6.41
CA ALA A 10 -0.68 3.36 -5.90
C ALA A 10 -1.63 2.99 -7.04
N ARG A 11 -2.43 1.94 -6.84
CA ARG A 11 -3.69 1.81 -7.56
C ARG A 11 -4.68 2.76 -6.91
N HIS A 12 -5.33 3.60 -7.71
CA HIS A 12 -6.29 4.59 -7.19
C HIS A 12 -7.36 4.93 -8.23
N SER A 13 -8.48 5.45 -7.73
CA SER A 13 -9.57 6.00 -8.53
C SER A 13 -9.73 7.50 -8.24
N ALA A 14 -10.83 8.10 -8.71
CA ALA A 14 -11.20 9.47 -8.32
C ALA A 14 -11.46 9.62 -6.81
N THR A 15 -11.93 8.55 -6.14
CA THR A 15 -12.43 8.61 -4.76
C THR A 15 -11.69 7.69 -3.79
N THR A 16 -10.88 6.77 -4.28
CA THR A 16 -10.25 5.72 -3.47
C THR A 16 -8.79 5.48 -3.80
N VAL A 17 -8.06 4.85 -2.88
CA VAL A 17 -6.70 4.36 -3.05
C VAL A 17 -6.58 2.97 -2.44
N THR A 18 -5.84 2.10 -3.12
CA THR A 18 -5.53 0.76 -2.62
C THR A 18 -4.25 0.78 -1.82
N VAL A 19 -4.27 0.07 -0.70
CA VAL A 19 -3.12 -0.16 0.18
C VAL A 19 -3.05 -1.65 0.51
N TYR A 20 -1.84 -2.16 0.69
CA TYR A 20 -1.60 -3.57 0.89
C TYR A 20 -1.12 -3.86 2.30
N GLN A 21 -1.64 -4.93 2.89
CA GLN A 21 -1.23 -5.41 4.20
C GLN A 21 -1.14 -6.94 4.20
N ALA A 22 -0.30 -7.50 5.06
CA ALA A 22 -0.13 -8.93 5.20
C ALA A 22 -0.36 -9.38 6.63
N TYR A 23 -1.11 -10.46 6.80
CA TYR A 23 -1.59 -10.96 8.08
C TYR A 23 -1.59 -12.49 8.13
N PRO A 24 -1.63 -13.07 9.34
CA PRO A 24 -1.98 -14.48 9.50
C PRO A 24 -3.44 -14.74 9.07
N PRO A 25 -3.79 -16.00 8.73
CA PRO A 25 -5.14 -16.37 8.30
C PRO A 25 -6.26 -16.03 9.29
N ASP A 26 -5.99 -16.11 10.59
CA ASP A 26 -6.95 -15.81 11.67
C ASP A 26 -7.37 -14.33 11.72
N ILE A 27 -6.57 -13.41 11.17
CA ILE A 27 -6.92 -12.01 10.97
C ILE A 27 -7.50 -11.79 9.56
N ALA A 28 -6.85 -12.35 8.54
CA ALA A 28 -7.20 -12.07 7.15
C ALA A 28 -8.56 -12.62 6.75
N VAL A 29 -8.87 -13.88 7.10
CA VAL A 29 -10.11 -14.55 6.70
C VAL A 29 -11.34 -13.83 7.27
N PRO A 30 -11.41 -13.50 8.57
CA PRO A 30 -12.53 -12.72 9.10
C PRO A 30 -12.62 -11.31 8.51
N ALA A 31 -11.49 -10.65 8.25
CA ALA A 31 -11.49 -9.30 7.71
C ALA A 31 -12.09 -9.24 6.30
N VAL A 32 -11.73 -10.20 5.45
CA VAL A 32 -12.29 -10.33 4.09
C VAL A 32 -13.77 -10.67 4.16
N ALA A 33 -14.16 -11.63 5.00
CA ALA A 33 -15.57 -12.02 5.15
C ALA A 33 -16.46 -10.87 5.64
N ALA A 34 -15.92 -10.00 6.50
CA ALA A 34 -16.64 -8.84 7.04
C ALA A 34 -16.51 -7.57 6.19
N GLY A 35 -15.61 -7.54 5.20
CA GLY A 35 -15.26 -6.34 4.44
C GLY A 35 -14.57 -5.24 5.27
N ARG A 36 -14.08 -5.56 6.48
CA ARG A 36 -13.44 -4.64 7.43
C ARG A 36 -12.69 -5.43 8.51
N PHE A 37 -11.79 -4.80 9.24
CA PHE A 37 -11.09 -5.47 10.34
C PHE A 37 -12.03 -5.77 11.53
N VAL A 38 -11.96 -7.00 12.01
CA VAL A 38 -12.73 -7.52 13.15
C VAL A 38 -11.80 -8.29 14.08
N ALA A 39 -12.26 -8.63 15.29
CA ALA A 39 -11.50 -9.48 16.20
C ALA A 39 -11.03 -10.76 15.49
N PRO A 40 -9.77 -11.21 15.68
CA PRO A 40 -8.82 -10.80 16.73
C PRO A 40 -7.89 -9.63 16.35
N PHE A 41 -8.16 -8.88 15.28
CA PHE A 41 -7.35 -7.73 14.90
C PHE A 41 -7.28 -6.69 16.02
N LYS A 42 -6.06 -6.28 16.38
CA LYS A 42 -5.78 -5.25 17.40
C LYS A 42 -5.56 -3.91 16.73
N ARG A 43 -6.45 -2.94 16.99
CA ARG A 43 -6.43 -1.61 16.36
C ARG A 43 -5.32 -0.71 16.90
N GLU A 44 -4.77 -1.05 18.05
CA GLU A 44 -3.72 -0.29 18.73
C GLU A 44 -2.35 -0.53 18.09
N ARG A 45 -2.22 -1.53 17.22
CA ARG A 45 -0.97 -1.76 16.49
C ARG A 45 -0.82 -0.75 15.35
N MET A 46 0.21 0.07 15.49
CA MET A 46 0.75 0.90 14.42
C MET A 46 0.95 0.06 13.15
N THR A 47 0.23 0.39 12.08
CA THR A 47 0.40 -0.32 10.80
C THR A 47 0.66 0.66 9.67
N TRP A 48 1.92 0.72 9.26
CA TRP A 48 2.37 1.52 8.11
C TRP A 48 1.55 1.21 6.85
N ILE A 49 0.96 2.25 6.27
CA ILE A 49 0.22 2.20 5.00
C ILE A 49 1.18 1.92 3.84
N LYS A 50 0.94 0.86 3.07
CA LYS A 50 1.78 0.48 1.92
C LYS A 50 0.97 0.56 0.62
N PRO A 51 1.00 1.71 -0.08
CA PRO A 51 0.25 1.87 -1.33
C PRO A 51 0.84 1.06 -2.50
N SER A 52 2.10 0.60 -2.38
CA SER A 52 2.76 -0.20 -3.41
C SER A 52 2.77 -1.70 -3.10
N PHE A 53 2.32 -2.48 -4.08
CA PHE A 53 2.27 -3.94 -4.06
C PHE A 53 3.66 -4.55 -3.90
N LEU A 54 4.63 -4.11 -4.71
CA LEU A 54 5.98 -4.66 -4.67
C LEU A 54 6.69 -4.32 -3.36
N TRP A 55 6.42 -3.15 -2.78
CA TRP A 55 6.90 -2.83 -1.43
C TRP A 55 6.33 -3.80 -0.40
N MET A 56 5.02 -4.10 -0.48
CA MET A 56 4.43 -5.11 0.39
C MET A 56 5.05 -6.50 0.15
N MET A 57 5.27 -6.91 -1.10
CA MET A 57 5.84 -8.22 -1.41
C MET A 57 7.26 -8.39 -0.86
N TYR A 58 8.09 -7.35 -0.95
CA TYR A 58 9.41 -7.32 -0.32
C TYR A 58 9.29 -7.50 1.21
N ARG A 59 8.33 -6.82 1.85
CA ARG A 59 8.14 -6.86 3.30
C ARG A 59 7.60 -8.20 3.81
N CYS A 60 6.61 -8.80 3.16
CA CYS A 60 6.05 -10.10 3.55
C CYS A 60 6.78 -11.31 2.95
N GLY A 61 7.82 -11.07 2.13
CA GLY A 61 8.54 -12.14 1.45
C GLY A 61 7.64 -12.93 0.50
N TRP A 62 6.80 -12.26 -0.28
CA TRP A 62 5.85 -12.92 -1.21
C TRP A 62 4.92 -13.92 -0.50
N ALA A 63 4.35 -13.48 0.62
CA ALA A 63 3.45 -14.26 1.48
C ALA A 63 4.06 -15.56 2.04
N THR A 64 5.37 -15.59 2.28
CA THR A 64 6.06 -16.77 2.85
C THR A 64 6.55 -16.56 4.28
N LYS A 65 6.54 -15.32 4.79
CA LYS A 65 6.97 -15.03 6.16
C LYS A 65 5.89 -15.46 7.17
N PRO A 66 6.27 -16.08 8.31
CA PRO A 66 5.35 -16.39 9.38
C PRO A 66 4.59 -15.15 9.88
N GLY A 67 3.27 -15.28 10.06
CA GLY A 67 2.36 -14.20 10.43
C GLY A 67 2.06 -13.19 9.31
N GLN A 68 2.47 -13.47 8.07
CA GLN A 68 2.24 -12.63 6.89
C GLN A 68 1.90 -13.49 5.65
N GLU A 69 1.15 -14.57 5.87
CA GLU A 69 0.82 -15.58 4.87
C GLU A 69 -0.36 -15.18 3.97
N ARG A 70 -1.17 -14.21 4.38
CA ARG A 70 -2.29 -13.68 3.60
C ARG A 70 -2.05 -12.22 3.26
N VAL A 71 -2.15 -11.87 1.99
CA VAL A 71 -2.00 -10.49 1.51
C VAL A 71 -3.37 -9.94 1.14
N LEU A 72 -3.73 -8.84 1.78
CA LEU A 72 -4.97 -8.13 1.53
C LEU A 72 -4.70 -6.87 0.70
N SER A 73 -5.52 -6.65 -0.33
CA SER A 73 -5.70 -5.32 -0.92
C SER A 73 -6.88 -4.65 -0.25
N ILE A 74 -6.64 -3.49 0.34
CA ILE A 74 -7.62 -2.74 1.12
C ILE A 74 -7.83 -1.44 0.37
N GLU A 75 -9.06 -1.21 -0.08
CA GLU A 75 -9.45 0.04 -0.69
C GLU A 75 -9.93 0.98 0.39
N ILE A 76 -9.34 2.17 0.47
CA ILE A 76 -9.73 3.22 1.40
C ILE A 76 -10.09 4.50 0.67
N THR A 77 -10.91 5.34 1.30
CA THR A 77 -11.22 6.66 0.76
C THR A 77 -9.96 7.51 0.60
N ARG A 78 -9.89 8.27 -0.50
CA ARG A 78 -8.82 9.25 -0.76
C ARG A 78 -8.69 10.26 0.39
N ALA A 79 -9.83 10.74 0.90
CA ALA A 79 -9.85 11.66 2.04
C ALA A 79 -9.22 11.04 3.30
N GLY A 80 -9.53 9.78 3.62
CA GLY A 80 -8.94 9.07 4.74
C GLY A 80 -7.43 8.87 4.58
N PHE A 81 -6.98 8.49 3.38
CA PHE A 81 -5.56 8.33 3.08
C PHE A 81 -4.77 9.64 3.21
N GLU A 82 -5.28 10.73 2.63
CA GLU A 82 -4.63 12.04 2.72
C GLU A 82 -4.63 12.60 4.13
N TRP A 83 -5.69 12.34 4.91
CA TRP A 83 -5.74 12.68 6.33
C TRP A 83 -4.66 11.94 7.10
N ALA A 84 -4.46 10.64 6.83
CA ALA A 84 -3.43 9.82 7.47
C ALA A 84 -2.02 10.33 7.13
N LEU A 85 -1.75 10.62 5.84
CA LEU A 85 -0.48 11.19 5.39
C LEU A 85 -0.19 12.55 6.03
N GLY A 86 -1.17 13.45 6.06
CA GLY A 86 -1.00 14.81 6.57
C GLY A 86 -0.78 14.89 8.09
N ARG A 87 -1.11 13.84 8.84
CA ARG A 87 -0.93 13.78 10.29
C ARG A 87 0.14 12.79 10.73
N ALA A 88 0.83 12.14 9.78
CA ALA A 88 1.71 11.00 10.04
C ALA A 88 1.05 9.93 10.94
N VAL A 89 -0.23 9.68 10.69
CA VAL A 89 -1.02 8.75 11.51
C VAL A 89 -1.01 7.37 10.87
N ASP A 90 -0.48 6.40 11.61
CA ASP A 90 -0.30 5.01 11.15
C ASP A 90 -1.47 4.08 11.57
N ARG A 91 -2.70 4.60 11.59
CA ARG A 91 -3.90 3.83 11.93
C ARG A 91 -4.99 4.05 10.89
N TYR A 92 -5.60 2.94 10.48
CA TYR A 92 -6.85 2.96 9.75
C TYR A 92 -7.98 3.31 10.71
N VAL A 93 -8.89 4.16 10.25
CA VAL A 93 -10.23 4.23 10.80
C VAL A 93 -11.09 3.32 9.92
N ASP A 94 -11.81 2.37 10.51
CA ASP A 94 -12.65 1.41 9.78
C ASP A 94 -13.61 2.12 8.81
N ASP A 95 -14.06 3.33 9.19
CA ASP A 95 -14.93 4.21 8.40
C ASP A 95 -14.34 4.65 7.04
N TRP A 96 -13.03 4.45 6.81
CA TRP A 96 -12.42 4.74 5.51
C TRP A 96 -12.41 3.56 4.58
N ILE A 97 -12.61 2.33 5.07
CA ILE A 97 -12.51 1.10 4.28
C ILE A 97 -13.73 1.00 3.36
N VAL A 98 -13.46 0.88 2.06
CA VAL A 98 -14.46 0.66 1.02
C VAL A 98 -14.53 -0.81 0.65
N ALA A 99 -13.38 -1.49 0.58
CA ALA A 99 -13.30 -2.92 0.27
C ALA A 99 -12.06 -3.58 0.89
N VAL A 100 -12.16 -4.88 1.14
CA VAL A 100 -11.04 -5.74 1.56
C VAL A 100 -11.08 -7.01 0.73
N GLU A 101 -10.04 -7.23 -0.07
CA GLU A 101 -9.93 -8.42 -0.92
C GLU A 101 -8.66 -9.20 -0.58
N ASP A 102 -8.75 -10.53 -0.64
CA ASP A 102 -7.59 -11.41 -0.48
C ASP A 102 -6.91 -11.66 -1.83
N VAL A 103 -5.70 -11.13 -2.00
CA VAL A 103 -4.92 -11.25 -3.24
C VAL A 103 -3.83 -12.32 -3.15
N THR A 104 -3.85 -13.17 -2.12
CA THR A 104 -2.82 -14.19 -1.87
C THR A 104 -2.66 -15.16 -3.04
N ALA A 105 -3.76 -15.52 -3.72
CA ALA A 105 -3.70 -16.37 -4.90
C ALA A 105 -2.88 -15.72 -6.04
N THR A 106 -3.12 -14.44 -6.32
CA THR A 106 -2.36 -13.65 -7.30
C THR A 106 -0.89 -13.57 -6.93
N VAL A 107 -0.57 -13.35 -5.65
CA VAL A 107 0.81 -13.36 -5.12
C VAL A 107 1.48 -14.71 -5.39
N GLY A 108 0.79 -15.82 -5.12
CA GLY A 108 1.27 -17.17 -5.40
C GLY A 108 1.57 -17.40 -6.89
N GLN A 109 0.65 -16.98 -7.76
CA GLN A 109 0.83 -17.09 -9.21
C GLN A 109 2.05 -16.29 -9.71
N ILE A 110 2.19 -15.03 -9.29
CA ILE A 110 3.35 -14.20 -9.66
C ILE A 110 4.65 -14.83 -9.19
N ARG A 111 4.69 -15.28 -7.92
CA ARG A 111 5.86 -15.94 -7.35
C ARG A 111 6.25 -17.19 -8.14
N ASP A 112 5.28 -18.01 -8.54
CA ASP A 112 5.55 -19.23 -9.29
C ASP A 112 6.02 -18.95 -10.72
N LEU A 113 5.57 -17.86 -11.35
CA LEU A 113 6.10 -17.40 -12.63
C LEU A 113 7.55 -16.92 -12.51
N LEU A 114 7.85 -16.10 -11.49
CA LEU A 114 9.22 -15.64 -11.21
C LEU A 114 10.17 -16.81 -10.96
N ARG A 115 9.74 -17.85 -10.23
CA ARG A 115 10.53 -19.08 -10.01
C ARG A 115 10.83 -19.84 -11.30
N ARG A 116 9.93 -19.76 -12.30
CA ARG A 116 10.10 -20.37 -13.63
C ARG A 116 10.91 -19.50 -14.59
N GLY A 117 11.30 -18.29 -14.18
CA GLY A 117 12.01 -17.32 -15.02
C GLY A 117 11.11 -16.56 -16.01
N ASP A 118 9.78 -16.68 -15.90
CA ASP A 118 8.84 -15.99 -16.78
C ASP A 118 8.51 -14.59 -16.23
N GLU A 119 9.48 -13.69 -16.33
CA GLU A 119 9.37 -12.32 -15.83
C GLU A 119 8.28 -11.52 -16.54
N GLN A 120 8.08 -11.75 -17.84
CA GLN A 120 7.08 -11.04 -18.63
C GLN A 120 5.66 -11.41 -18.16
N ALA A 121 5.36 -12.70 -17.98
CA ALA A 121 4.06 -13.13 -17.48
C ALA A 121 3.84 -12.74 -16.01
N ALA A 122 4.90 -12.67 -15.21
CA ALA A 122 4.85 -12.15 -13.85
C ALA A 122 4.52 -10.65 -13.84
N ALA A 123 5.20 -9.85 -14.66
CA ALA A 123 4.96 -8.41 -14.79
C ALA A 123 3.54 -8.11 -15.28
N ALA A 124 3.02 -8.89 -16.22
CA ALA A 124 1.64 -8.76 -16.72
C ALA A 124 0.56 -8.99 -15.66
N ARG A 125 0.90 -9.62 -14.52
CA ARG A 125 -0.01 -9.87 -13.39
C ARG A 125 0.13 -8.85 -12.25
N LEU A 126 1.12 -7.96 -12.31
CA LEU A 126 1.26 -6.91 -11.31
C LEU A 126 0.08 -5.93 -11.40
N PRO A 127 -0.41 -5.42 -10.26
CA PRO A 127 -1.38 -4.34 -10.27
C PRO A 127 -0.78 -3.11 -10.96
N VAL A 128 -1.59 -2.43 -11.76
CA VAL A 128 -1.17 -1.19 -12.43
C VAL A 128 -1.23 -0.05 -11.41
N GLU A 129 -0.05 0.43 -11.01
CA GLU A 129 0.11 1.53 -10.06
C GLU A 129 0.55 2.80 -10.79
N HIS A 130 -0.22 3.87 -10.62
CA HIS A 130 0.08 5.19 -11.16
C HIS A 130 0.63 6.10 -10.07
N VAL A 131 1.28 7.19 -10.48
CA VAL A 131 1.66 8.25 -9.54
C VAL A 131 0.38 8.76 -8.87
N TYR A 132 0.39 8.78 -7.54
CA TYR A 132 -0.72 9.29 -6.76
C TYR A 132 -0.60 10.82 -6.66
N PRO A 133 -1.61 11.60 -7.08
CA PRO A 133 -1.55 13.06 -7.00
C PRO A 133 -1.66 13.49 -5.54
N LEU A 134 -0.56 13.97 -4.97
CA LEU A 134 -0.56 14.56 -3.62
C LEU A 134 -0.86 16.05 -3.70
N ALA A 135 -1.72 16.54 -2.80
CA ALA A 135 -1.84 17.97 -2.57
C ALA A 135 -0.49 18.55 -2.12
N ASP A 136 -0.10 19.72 -2.63
CA ASP A 136 1.22 20.33 -2.41
C ASP A 136 1.60 20.44 -0.92
N ARG A 137 0.63 20.74 -0.06
CA ARG A 137 0.82 20.80 1.40
C ARG A 137 1.27 19.47 2.02
N ILE A 138 0.77 18.34 1.51
CA ILE A 138 1.13 17.00 1.97
C ILE A 138 2.47 16.60 1.32
N ALA A 139 2.64 16.91 0.03
CA ALA A 139 3.89 16.65 -0.68
C ALA A 139 5.08 17.38 -0.04
N ALA A 140 4.91 18.62 0.40
CA ALA A 140 5.93 19.40 1.10
C ALA A 140 6.34 18.75 2.43
N GLY A 141 5.38 18.22 3.19
CA GLY A 141 5.63 17.50 4.45
C GLY A 141 6.32 16.14 4.26
N LEU A 142 6.11 15.48 3.12
CA LEU A 142 6.73 14.19 2.77
C LEU A 142 8.05 14.35 1.98
N GLY A 143 8.36 15.55 1.50
CA GLY A 143 9.47 15.81 0.57
C GLY A 143 9.20 15.26 -0.85
N ALA A 144 7.94 15.14 -1.25
CA ALA A 144 7.47 14.59 -2.53
C ALA A 144 7.15 15.67 -3.60
N GLY A 145 7.52 16.93 -3.37
CA GLY A 145 7.30 18.03 -4.33
C GLY A 145 8.19 17.92 -5.58
N PRO A 146 7.83 18.61 -6.69
CA PRO A 146 8.66 18.64 -7.90
C PRO A 146 10.06 19.20 -7.59
N VAL A 147 11.10 18.58 -8.14
CA VAL A 147 12.49 19.02 -7.97
C VAL A 147 12.68 20.33 -8.73
N GLY A 148 12.66 21.44 -8.00
CA GLY A 148 12.80 22.77 -8.53
C GLY A 148 13.07 23.81 -7.44
N ASP A 149 14.05 23.54 -6.57
CA ASP A 149 14.73 24.60 -5.82
C ASP A 149 16.18 24.16 -5.51
N PRO A 150 17.20 24.71 -6.21
CA PRO A 150 18.59 24.37 -5.98
C PRO A 150 19.14 24.91 -4.65
N ASP A 151 18.38 25.69 -3.88
CA ASP A 151 18.92 26.43 -2.72
C ASP A 151 18.85 25.70 -1.36
N ARG A 152 18.45 24.42 -1.34
CA ARG A 152 18.36 23.63 -0.08
C ARG A 152 19.67 23.00 0.39
N ARG A 153 20.81 23.27 -0.23
CA ARG A 153 22.12 22.73 0.22
C ARG A 153 22.74 23.48 1.41
N HIS A 154 22.12 24.54 1.93
CA HIS A 154 22.60 25.23 3.12
C HIS A 154 21.45 25.59 4.05
N ARG A 155 21.09 24.66 4.94
CA ARG A 155 20.65 24.99 6.31
C ARG A 155 20.78 23.73 7.17
N GLN A 156 21.63 23.86 8.19
CA GLN A 156 22.09 22.85 9.14
C GLN A 156 20.96 22.32 10.00
#